data_AF-A0AAI9YE53-F1
#
_entry.id   AF-A0AAI9YE53-F1
#
_cell.length_a   1.000
_cell.length_b   1.000
_cell.length_c   1.000
_cell.angle_alpha   90.00
_cell.angle_beta   90.00
_cell.angle_gamma   90.00
#
_symmetry.space_group_name_H-M   'P 1'
#
loop_
_entity.id
_entity.type
_entity.pdbx_description
1 polymer ?
#
loop_
_entity_poly.entity_id
_entity_poly.type
_entity_poly.pdbx_seq_one_letter_code
_entity_poly.pdbx_strand_id
1 'polypeptide(L)'
;MPRHSFIKSLFFSSFILTSLAGRGPVKHPKPYHEVPQFSGNDYTGFPDSPSADHLNPRQETTVDGLTSIDTFTYKGETWTAYEDITRFDGPLVLVSASGTRREIKRYVEASTDESVSINRTVDAYFGLDPANDVNLKQNDMLAERLLQDGEPIEEHVRDVIDLSFLPWDVYLGNVQANDTMALDWQSMTKNYAPWNDMSEAADGTHSNYTFDGLLNGWMPASRKIYRGLVDTTDWVDITTFADVDSPDPDIVHIWFSIKYVKGGVSLPITG
;
A
#
# COMPACT_ATOMS: atom_id res chain seq x y z
N MET A 1 30.55 -32.31 40.12
CA MET A 1 31.60 -31.38 39.65
C MET A 1 32.61 -32.20 38.85
N PRO A 2 32.77 -31.95 37.54
CA PRO A 2 33.62 -30.86 37.07
C PRO A 2 32.99 -30.00 35.96
N ARG A 3 33.75 -28.94 35.63
CA ARG A 3 33.45 -27.72 34.89
C ARG A 3 33.16 -27.93 33.39
N HIS A 4 32.08 -27.34 32.89
CA HIS A 4 31.95 -27.03 31.46
C HIS A 4 32.68 -25.71 31.16
N SER A 5 33.76 -25.82 30.39
CA SER A 5 34.64 -24.74 29.96
C SER A 5 34.25 -24.24 28.56
N PHE A 6 33.76 -23.00 28.50
CA PHE A 6 34.09 -21.89 27.58
C PHE A 6 34.46 -22.09 26.08
N ILE A 7 34.22 -23.24 25.45
CA ILE A 7 34.62 -23.49 24.05
C ILE A 7 33.43 -23.63 23.07
N LYS A 8 32.18 -23.63 23.54
CA LYS A 8 31.01 -23.74 22.65
C LYS A 8 30.38 -22.41 22.21
N SER A 9 30.94 -21.26 22.60
CA SER A 9 30.38 -19.94 22.26
C SER A 9 31.02 -19.27 21.04
N LEU A 10 31.86 -19.97 20.25
CA LEU A 10 32.59 -19.35 19.12
C LEU A 10 32.18 -19.84 17.72
N PHE A 11 31.19 -20.75 17.61
CA PHE A 11 30.77 -21.31 16.31
C PHE A 11 29.49 -20.70 15.72
N PHE A 12 28.96 -19.62 16.31
CA PHE A 12 27.76 -18.93 15.81
C PHE A 12 28.03 -17.53 15.20
N SER A 13 29.29 -17.17 14.95
CA SER A 13 29.65 -15.88 14.31
C SER A 13 30.41 -16.02 12.98
N SER A 14 30.14 -17.09 12.22
CA SER A 14 30.66 -17.18 10.85
C SER A 14 29.69 -17.90 9.93
N PHE A 15 28.52 -17.29 9.70
CA PHE A 15 27.63 -17.65 8.59
C PHE A 15 26.94 -16.43 7.95
N ILE A 16 27.56 -15.24 8.09
CA ILE A 16 27.23 -14.06 7.27
C ILE A 16 28.54 -13.57 6.65
N LEU A 17 29.20 -14.42 5.85
CA LEU A 17 30.39 -14.00 5.08
C LEU A 17 30.85 -15.04 4.06
N THR A 18 29.95 -15.59 3.22
CA THR A 18 30.33 -16.07 1.86
C THR A 18 29.12 -16.41 1.00
N SER A 19 28.55 -15.40 0.34
CA SER A 19 27.91 -15.57 -0.98
C SER A 19 28.19 -14.39 -1.92
N LEU A 20 29.26 -13.63 -1.66
CA LEU A 20 29.85 -12.70 -2.62
C LEU A 20 31.16 -13.26 -3.16
N ALA A 21 31.09 -13.93 -4.30
CA ALA A 21 32.16 -13.93 -5.29
C ALA A 21 31.62 -14.51 -6.61
N GLY A 22 31.46 -13.65 -7.63
CA GLY A 22 31.33 -14.12 -9.01
C GLY A 22 30.32 -13.40 -9.92
N ARG A 23 30.26 -12.07 -9.94
CA ARG A 23 29.81 -11.34 -11.14
C ARG A 23 30.84 -10.27 -11.46
N GLY A 24 31.32 -10.26 -12.70
CA GLY A 24 32.28 -9.26 -13.19
C GLY A 24 31.71 -7.83 -13.09
N PRO A 25 32.51 -6.79 -13.37
CA PRO A 25 32.07 -5.42 -13.19
C PRO A 25 30.94 -5.09 -14.17
N VAL A 26 29.71 -5.00 -13.64
CA VAL A 26 28.57 -4.44 -14.35
C VAL A 26 28.79 -2.94 -14.41
N LYS A 27 28.88 -2.38 -15.62
CA LYS A 27 28.82 -0.92 -15.80
C LYS A 27 27.38 -0.48 -15.52
N HIS A 28 27.13 0.02 -14.32
CA HIS A 28 25.87 0.68 -14.00
C HIS A 28 25.73 1.98 -14.81
N PRO A 29 24.57 2.26 -15.42
CA PRO A 29 24.19 3.64 -15.73
C PRO A 29 24.22 4.46 -14.42
N LYS A 30 24.55 5.75 -14.54
CA LYS A 30 24.96 6.63 -13.43
C LYS A 30 24.10 6.49 -12.15
N PRO A 31 24.68 6.56 -10.94
CA PRO A 31 23.92 6.49 -9.68
C PRO A 31 22.92 7.65 -9.56
N TYR A 32 21.71 7.35 -9.08
CA TYR A 32 20.61 8.30 -8.83
C TYR A 32 20.99 9.43 -7.83
N HIS A 33 22.11 9.31 -7.13
CA HIS A 33 22.60 10.30 -6.16
C HIS A 33 23.47 11.42 -6.76
N GLU A 34 23.60 11.54 -8.09
CA GLU A 34 24.16 12.75 -8.74
C GLU A 34 23.13 13.91 -8.79
N VAL A 35 22.38 14.13 -7.70
CA VAL A 35 21.65 15.40 -7.49
C VAL A 35 22.62 16.32 -6.74
N PRO A 36 22.95 17.52 -7.25
CA PRO A 36 23.81 18.46 -6.54
C PRO A 36 23.24 18.72 -5.14
N GLN A 37 24.02 18.42 -4.10
CA GLN A 37 23.69 18.80 -2.73
C GLN A 37 23.64 20.33 -2.67
N PHE A 38 22.45 20.89 -2.48
CA PHE A 38 22.31 22.29 -2.12
C PHE A 38 22.83 22.47 -0.69
N SER A 39 24.00 23.10 -0.55
CA SER A 39 24.49 23.54 0.74
C SER A 39 23.58 24.66 1.24
N GLY A 40 22.84 24.40 2.32
CA GLY A 40 22.05 25.43 2.99
C GLY A 40 22.98 26.51 3.54
N ASN A 41 23.00 27.69 2.90
CA ASN A 41 23.26 28.99 3.53
C ASN A 41 23.28 30.21 2.60
N ASP A 42 22.60 30.22 1.46
CA ASP A 42 22.42 31.47 0.68
C ASP A 42 20.94 31.73 0.37
N TYR A 43 20.23 32.25 1.38
CA TYR A 43 18.97 32.97 1.15
C TYR A 43 19.28 34.36 0.62
N THR A 44 19.22 34.54 -0.70
CA THR A 44 18.98 35.87 -1.29
C THR A 44 18.03 35.75 -2.49
N GLY A 45 16.80 36.25 -2.31
CA GLY A 45 15.87 36.64 -3.39
C GLY A 45 15.24 35.50 -4.20
N PHE A 46 13.93 35.29 -4.03
CA PHE A 46 13.13 34.54 -5.00
C PHE A 46 12.98 35.37 -6.28
N PRO A 47 13.42 34.90 -7.47
CA PRO A 47 12.83 35.35 -8.71
C PRO A 47 11.42 34.79 -8.82
N ASP A 48 10.47 35.61 -9.28
CA ASP A 48 9.08 35.23 -9.49
C ASP A 48 8.99 33.89 -10.22
N SER A 49 8.38 32.90 -9.58
CA SER A 49 8.10 31.61 -10.21
C SER A 49 7.08 31.84 -11.33
N PRO A 50 7.30 31.28 -12.53
CA PRO A 50 6.25 31.25 -13.55
C PRO A 50 5.07 30.48 -12.95
N SER A 51 3.88 31.06 -13.06
CA SER A 51 2.63 30.48 -12.58
C SER A 51 2.56 29.01 -12.94
N ALA A 52 2.63 28.13 -11.93
CA ALA A 52 2.26 26.75 -12.10
C ALA A 52 0.84 26.77 -12.67
N ASP A 53 0.61 26.08 -13.78
CA ASP A 53 -0.75 25.78 -14.22
C ASP A 53 -1.39 24.99 -13.09
N HIS A 54 -2.20 25.66 -12.26
CA HIS A 54 -3.04 24.99 -11.29
C HIS A 54 -3.90 24.00 -12.08
N LEU A 55 -3.69 22.70 -11.87
CA LEU A 55 -4.57 21.67 -12.40
C LEU A 55 -5.98 21.96 -11.87
N ASN A 56 -6.80 22.61 -12.69
CA ASN A 56 -8.17 22.92 -12.31
C ASN A 56 -8.93 21.59 -12.12
N PRO A 57 -9.67 21.41 -11.01
CA PRO A 57 -10.52 20.24 -10.81
C PRO A 57 -11.51 20.15 -11.97
N ARG A 58 -11.33 19.16 -12.84
CA ARG A 58 -12.17 18.95 -14.02
C ARG A 58 -13.46 18.24 -13.59
N GLN A 59 -14.41 18.97 -13.02
CA GLN A 59 -15.76 18.46 -12.80
C GLN A 59 -16.61 18.69 -14.06
N GLU A 60 -16.70 17.69 -14.94
CA GLU A 60 -17.73 17.67 -15.99
C GLU A 60 -18.48 16.34 -16.08
N THR A 61 -19.80 16.49 -16.25
CA THR A 61 -20.86 15.49 -16.51
C THR A 61 -20.95 14.28 -15.57
N THR A 62 -21.98 14.30 -14.73
CA THR A 62 -22.41 13.17 -13.92
C THR A 62 -23.12 12.14 -14.80
N VAL A 63 -22.55 10.94 -14.90
CA VAL A 63 -23.29 9.74 -15.29
C VAL A 63 -23.74 9.07 -14.00
N ASP A 64 -25.04 8.81 -13.84
CA ASP A 64 -25.60 8.06 -12.70
C ASP A 64 -25.24 8.61 -11.29
N GLY A 65 -25.00 9.92 -11.16
CA GLY A 65 -24.57 10.53 -9.89
C GLY A 65 -23.08 10.37 -9.56
N LEU A 66 -22.28 9.82 -10.49
CA LEU A 66 -20.84 9.65 -10.36
C LEU A 66 -20.08 10.85 -10.94
N THR A 67 -18.98 11.22 -10.32
CA THR A 67 -18.11 12.32 -10.76
C THR A 67 -17.09 11.79 -11.77
N SER A 68 -17.00 12.39 -12.97
CA SER A 68 -15.90 12.11 -13.90
C SER A 68 -14.59 12.58 -13.28
N ILE A 69 -13.59 11.71 -13.24
CA ILE A 69 -12.29 12.00 -12.63
C ILE A 69 -11.16 12.07 -13.65
N ASP A 70 -11.21 11.27 -14.72
CA ASP A 70 -10.16 11.24 -15.73
C ASP A 70 -10.63 10.60 -17.06
N THR A 71 -9.84 10.79 -18.11
CA THR A 71 -10.03 10.16 -19.42
C THR A 71 -8.72 9.57 -19.93
N PHE A 72 -8.76 8.35 -20.44
CA PHE A 72 -7.59 7.67 -21.01
C PHE A 72 -7.94 6.94 -22.31
N THR A 73 -6.92 6.53 -23.08
CA THR A 73 -7.12 5.74 -24.30
C THR A 73 -6.67 4.30 -24.07
N TYR A 74 -7.52 3.33 -24.41
CA TYR A 74 -7.19 1.91 -24.35
C TYR A 74 -7.74 1.20 -25.58
N LYS A 75 -6.89 0.42 -26.25
CA LYS A 75 -7.21 -0.29 -27.50
C LYS A 75 -7.82 0.60 -28.59
N GLY A 76 -7.36 1.84 -28.70
CA GLY A 76 -7.81 2.80 -29.70
C GLY A 76 -9.15 3.47 -29.40
N GLU A 77 -9.68 3.29 -28.19
CA GLU A 77 -10.93 3.88 -27.74
C GLU A 77 -10.70 4.79 -26.53
N THR A 78 -11.43 5.90 -26.46
CA THR A 78 -11.43 6.77 -25.27
C THR A 78 -12.31 6.16 -24.19
N TRP A 79 -11.80 6.13 -22.97
CA TRP A 79 -12.51 5.72 -21.77
C TRP A 79 -12.55 6.87 -20.78
N THR A 80 -13.69 7.03 -20.10
CA THR A 80 -13.86 7.97 -19.00
C THR A 80 -14.00 7.19 -17.69
N ALA A 81 -13.22 7.59 -16.69
CA ALA A 81 -13.30 7.06 -15.34
C ALA A 81 -14.22 7.94 -14.48
N TYR A 82 -15.13 7.29 -13.77
CA TYR A 82 -16.10 7.92 -12.89
C TYR A 82 -16.01 7.33 -11.48
N GLU A 83 -16.20 8.16 -10.46
CA GLU A 83 -16.19 7.75 -9.05
C GLU A 83 -17.36 8.35 -8.28
N ASP A 84 -17.91 7.58 -7.34
CA ASP A 84 -18.71 8.15 -6.26
C ASP A 84 -17.77 8.67 -5.17
N ILE A 85 -17.50 9.97 -5.18
CA ILE A 85 -16.65 10.64 -4.19
C ILE A 85 -17.42 11.05 -2.92
N THR A 86 -18.69 10.71 -2.79
CA THR A 86 -19.46 10.97 -1.56
C THR A 86 -19.24 9.91 -0.48
N ARG A 87 -18.57 8.81 -0.85
CA ARG A 87 -18.31 7.67 0.01
C ARG A 87 -17.01 6.97 -0.39
N PHE A 88 -16.20 6.56 0.60
CA PHE A 88 -14.89 5.95 0.35
C PHE A 88 -14.97 4.52 -0.22
N ASP A 89 -16.12 3.85 -0.12
CA ASP A 89 -16.40 2.52 -0.69
C ASP A 89 -17.14 2.60 -2.05
N GLY A 90 -17.26 3.81 -2.61
CA GLY A 90 -17.93 4.05 -3.89
C GLY A 90 -17.24 3.33 -5.05
N PRO A 91 -18.00 2.82 -6.04
CA PRO A 91 -17.40 2.10 -7.17
C PRO A 91 -16.59 3.05 -8.07
N LEU A 92 -15.54 2.51 -8.68
CA LEU A 92 -14.91 3.12 -9.84
C LEU A 92 -15.56 2.54 -11.10
N VAL A 93 -16.11 3.41 -11.95
CA VAL A 93 -16.80 3.01 -13.18
C VAL A 93 -16.03 3.53 -14.38
N LEU A 94 -15.67 2.63 -15.29
CA LEU A 94 -15.04 2.95 -16.56
C LEU A 94 -16.09 2.83 -17.66
N VAL A 95 -16.25 3.89 -18.46
CA VAL A 95 -17.18 3.90 -19.60
C VAL A 95 -16.40 4.22 -20.87
N SER A 96 -16.49 3.33 -21.87
CA SER A 96 -15.87 3.53 -23.17
C SER A 96 -16.71 4.47 -24.04
N ALA A 97 -16.10 5.09 -25.05
CA ALA A 97 -16.79 5.95 -26.00
C ALA A 97 -17.92 5.23 -26.78
N SER A 98 -17.81 3.90 -26.93
CA SER A 98 -18.83 3.03 -27.52
C SER A 98 -19.93 2.61 -26.52
N GLY A 99 -19.84 3.04 -25.26
CA GLY A 99 -20.80 2.74 -24.19
C GLY A 99 -20.51 1.46 -23.40
N THR A 100 -19.34 0.83 -23.56
CA THR A 100 -18.96 -0.33 -22.73
C THR A 100 -18.72 0.14 -21.30
N ARG A 101 -19.44 -0.44 -20.33
CA ARG A 101 -19.31 -0.11 -18.90
C ARG A 101 -18.59 -1.23 -18.15
N ARG A 102 -17.57 -0.87 -17.37
CA ARG A 102 -16.89 -1.76 -16.42
C ARG A 102 -16.91 -1.14 -15.03
N GLU A 103 -17.40 -1.89 -14.06
CA GLU A 103 -17.41 -1.47 -12.67
C GLU A 103 -16.30 -2.19 -11.91
N ILE A 104 -15.52 -1.41 -11.16
CA ILE A 104 -14.46 -1.88 -10.28
C ILE A 104 -14.93 -1.59 -8.86
N LYS A 105 -15.29 -2.66 -8.15
CA LYS A 105 -15.64 -2.58 -6.74
C LYS A 105 -14.42 -2.21 -5.91
N ARG A 106 -14.62 -1.34 -4.94
CA ARG A 106 -13.61 -0.90 -4.00
C ARG A 106 -13.90 -1.50 -2.64
N TYR A 107 -13.23 -2.60 -2.34
CA TYR A 107 -13.38 -3.26 -1.06
C TYR A 107 -12.69 -2.46 0.03
N VAL A 108 -13.29 -2.49 1.21
CA VAL A 108 -12.79 -1.88 2.43
C VAL A 108 -12.99 -2.88 3.55
N GLU A 109 -11.89 -3.41 4.04
CA GLU A 109 -11.80 -4.35 5.13
C GLU A 109 -11.34 -3.59 6.37
N ALA A 110 -12.04 -3.82 7.47
CA ALA A 110 -11.74 -3.10 8.68
C ALA A 110 -10.40 -3.59 9.27
N SER A 111 -9.47 -2.66 9.48
CA SER A 111 -8.08 -2.97 9.83
C SER A 111 -7.72 -2.72 11.30
N THR A 112 -8.70 -2.59 12.19
CA THR A 112 -8.46 -2.49 13.65
C THR A 112 -8.73 -3.78 14.40
N ASP A 113 -7.96 -4.04 15.44
CA ASP A 113 -8.23 -5.11 16.39
C ASP A 113 -9.65 -5.03 16.96
N GLU A 114 -10.15 -3.83 17.30
CA GLU A 114 -11.55 -3.63 17.70
C GLU A 114 -12.53 -4.07 16.60
N SER A 115 -12.31 -3.68 15.35
CA SER A 115 -13.19 -4.06 14.23
C SER A 115 -13.14 -5.54 13.90
N VAL A 116 -11.97 -6.15 14.03
CA VAL A 116 -11.74 -7.55 13.69
C VAL A 116 -12.26 -8.43 14.83
N SER A 117 -11.97 -8.09 16.09
CA SER A 117 -12.35 -8.85 17.29
C SER A 117 -13.85 -8.91 17.57
N ILE A 118 -14.65 -7.91 17.18
CA ILE A 118 -16.09 -7.86 17.50
C ILE A 118 -16.88 -8.99 16.80
N ASN A 119 -16.43 -9.46 15.63
CA ASN A 119 -17.16 -10.45 14.82
C ASN A 119 -16.29 -11.60 14.30
N ARG A 120 -15.14 -11.89 14.94
CA ARG A 120 -14.32 -13.03 14.54
C ARG A 120 -15.12 -14.34 14.65
N THR A 121 -15.10 -15.12 13.57
CA THR A 121 -15.67 -16.47 13.51
C THR A 121 -14.75 -17.52 14.12
N VAL A 122 -13.45 -17.23 14.21
CA VAL A 122 -12.41 -18.08 14.80
C VAL A 122 -11.46 -17.24 15.64
N ASP A 123 -10.86 -17.83 16.67
CA ASP A 123 -9.81 -17.17 17.45
C ASP A 123 -8.64 -16.79 16.54
N ALA A 124 -8.00 -15.64 16.82
CA ALA A 124 -6.75 -15.27 16.17
C ALA A 124 -5.73 -16.41 16.31
N TYR A 125 -5.05 -16.71 15.21
CA TYR A 125 -4.14 -17.82 15.00
C TYR A 125 -4.74 -19.19 15.37
N PHE A 126 -6.08 -19.33 15.35
CA PHE A 126 -6.80 -20.49 15.89
C PHE A 126 -6.40 -20.80 17.35
N GLY A 127 -6.14 -19.76 18.15
CA GLY A 127 -5.69 -19.87 19.54
C GLY A 127 -4.25 -20.36 19.72
N LEU A 128 -3.46 -20.43 18.66
CA LEU A 128 -2.03 -20.75 18.74
C LEU A 128 -1.23 -19.59 19.32
N ASP A 129 -0.09 -19.91 19.94
CA ASP A 129 0.93 -18.93 20.27
C ASP A 129 1.63 -18.45 18.98
N PRO A 130 1.52 -17.17 18.57
CA PRO A 130 2.05 -16.72 17.29
C PRO A 130 3.57 -16.87 17.19
N ALA A 131 4.27 -16.65 18.31
CA ALA A 131 5.74 -16.70 18.33
C ALA A 131 6.26 -18.13 18.18
N ASN A 132 5.70 -19.07 18.92
CA ASN A 132 6.24 -20.43 19.07
C ASN A 132 5.52 -21.45 18.19
N ASP A 133 4.22 -21.26 17.98
CA ASP A 133 3.35 -22.20 17.28
C ASP A 133 3.02 -21.80 15.85
N VAL A 134 3.36 -20.58 15.42
CA VAL A 134 3.23 -20.14 14.03
C VAL A 134 4.59 -19.77 13.45
N ASN A 135 5.21 -18.70 13.94
CA ASN A 135 6.41 -18.10 13.32
C ASN A 135 7.66 -18.98 13.32
N LEU A 136 7.82 -19.85 14.32
CA LEU A 136 9.01 -20.70 14.47
C LEU A 136 8.82 -22.13 13.92
N LYS A 137 7.64 -22.46 13.39
CA LYS A 137 7.40 -23.78 12.80
C LYS A 137 7.96 -23.85 11.39
N GLN A 138 8.36 -25.05 10.98
CA GLN A 138 8.85 -25.28 9.61
C GLN A 138 7.72 -25.35 8.59
N ASN A 139 6.55 -25.79 9.02
CA ASN A 139 5.33 -25.88 8.23
C ASN A 139 4.41 -24.70 8.53
N ASP A 140 3.64 -24.27 7.52
CA ASP A 140 2.65 -23.22 7.66
C ASP A 140 1.43 -23.75 8.42
N MET A 141 1.45 -23.57 9.74
CA MET A 141 0.42 -24.07 10.65
C MET A 141 -0.96 -23.47 10.39
N LEU A 142 -1.02 -22.23 9.87
CA LEU A 142 -2.30 -21.59 9.55
C LEU A 142 -2.90 -22.18 8.29
N ALA A 143 -2.07 -22.32 7.23
CA ALA A 143 -2.50 -22.95 5.99
C ALA A 143 -2.95 -24.41 6.22
N GLU A 144 -2.21 -25.19 7.02
CA GLU A 144 -2.61 -26.56 7.36
C GLU A 144 -3.99 -26.64 8.00
N ARG A 145 -4.31 -25.72 8.91
CA ARG A 145 -5.61 -25.67 9.59
C ARG A 145 -6.73 -25.17 8.68
N LEU A 146 -6.46 -24.13 7.89
CA LEU A 146 -7.43 -23.58 6.94
C LEU A 146 -7.82 -24.60 5.87
N LEU A 147 -6.86 -25.42 5.43
CA LEU A 147 -7.02 -26.36 4.32
C LEU A 147 -7.34 -27.80 4.76
N GLN A 148 -7.45 -28.06 6.07
CA GLN A 148 -7.61 -29.42 6.61
C GLN A 148 -8.84 -30.15 6.03
N ASP A 149 -9.90 -29.39 5.72
CA ASP A 149 -11.19 -29.89 5.22
C ASP A 149 -11.42 -29.58 3.72
N GLY A 150 -10.38 -29.14 3.00
CA GLY A 150 -10.44 -28.77 1.59
C GLY A 150 -10.39 -27.26 1.36
N GLU A 151 -11.34 -26.73 0.58
CA GLU A 151 -11.43 -25.30 0.30
C GLU A 151 -11.69 -24.54 1.61
N PRO A 152 -10.90 -23.51 1.94
CA PRO A 152 -11.01 -22.84 3.22
C PRO A 152 -12.30 -22.01 3.28
N ILE A 153 -12.87 -21.91 4.48
CA ILE A 153 -14.01 -21.03 4.75
C ILE A 153 -13.52 -19.58 4.71
N GLU A 154 -14.08 -18.76 3.82
CA GLU A 154 -13.66 -17.38 3.58
C GLU A 154 -13.60 -16.55 4.87
N GLU A 155 -14.61 -16.69 5.74
CA GLU A 155 -14.66 -15.98 7.02
C GLU A 155 -13.51 -16.39 7.95
N HIS A 156 -13.10 -17.66 7.93
CA HIS A 156 -11.96 -18.12 8.72
C HIS A 156 -10.63 -17.59 8.19
N VAL A 157 -10.47 -17.53 6.85
CA VAL A 157 -9.27 -16.94 6.22
C VAL A 157 -9.13 -15.48 6.62
N ARG A 158 -10.24 -14.74 6.63
CA ARG A 158 -10.28 -13.34 7.05
C ARG A 158 -9.94 -13.17 8.54
N ASP A 159 -10.51 -14.02 9.40
CA ASP A 159 -10.49 -13.79 10.85
C ASP A 159 -9.29 -14.41 11.58
N VAL A 160 -8.61 -15.39 10.97
CA VAL A 160 -7.53 -16.16 11.63
C VAL A 160 -6.28 -15.32 11.89
N ILE A 161 -6.02 -14.26 11.15
CA ILE A 161 -4.84 -13.42 11.39
C ILE A 161 -5.18 -12.27 12.33
N ASP A 162 -4.22 -11.92 13.19
CA ASP A 162 -4.28 -10.66 13.91
C ASP A 162 -3.50 -9.59 13.17
N LEU A 163 -4.08 -8.41 13.05
CA LEU A 163 -3.42 -7.26 12.43
C LEU A 163 -2.34 -6.78 13.40
N SER A 164 -1.17 -7.40 13.29
CA SER A 164 0.01 -7.00 14.03
C SER A 164 0.59 -5.74 13.39
N PHE A 165 0.52 -4.61 14.11
CA PHE A 165 1.20 -3.35 13.79
C PHE A 165 2.72 -3.49 13.92
N LEU A 166 3.32 -4.25 13.03
CA LEU A 166 4.76 -4.25 12.75
C LEU A 166 5.05 -3.14 11.71
N PRO A 167 6.30 -2.69 11.51
CA PRO A 167 6.57 -1.51 10.68
C PRO A 167 6.15 -1.66 9.21
N TRP A 168 5.76 -2.85 8.76
CA TRP A 168 5.30 -3.12 7.41
C TRP A 168 4.07 -4.02 7.52
N ASP A 169 2.98 -3.67 6.83
CA ASP A 169 1.72 -4.41 6.91
C ASP A 169 1.25 -4.98 5.57
N VAL A 170 1.83 -4.53 4.45
CA VAL A 170 1.59 -5.08 3.11
C VAL A 170 2.86 -5.09 2.28
N TYR A 171 2.98 -6.10 1.42
CA TYR A 171 4.01 -6.20 0.41
C TYR A 171 3.38 -6.15 -0.98
N LEU A 172 3.93 -5.32 -1.86
CA LEU A 172 3.51 -5.22 -3.24
C LEU A 172 4.60 -5.81 -4.15
N GLY A 173 4.18 -6.53 -5.17
CA GLY A 173 5.08 -7.11 -6.15
C GLY A 173 4.39 -8.06 -7.09
N ASN A 174 5.17 -8.55 -8.04
CA ASN A 174 4.83 -9.73 -8.82
C ASN A 174 5.77 -10.88 -8.39
N VAL A 175 5.46 -12.09 -8.88
CA VAL A 175 6.27 -13.29 -8.60
C VAL A 175 7.75 -13.08 -8.95
N GLN A 176 8.03 -12.28 -9.98
CA GLN A 176 9.38 -11.99 -10.44
C GLN A 176 10.17 -11.14 -9.45
N ALA A 177 9.53 -10.13 -8.84
CA ALA A 177 10.10 -9.20 -7.85
C ALA A 177 10.02 -9.71 -6.40
N ASN A 178 9.61 -10.98 -6.22
CA ASN A 178 9.57 -11.70 -4.95
C ASN A 178 8.82 -10.95 -3.83
N ASP A 179 7.78 -10.17 -4.20
CA ASP A 179 6.94 -9.41 -3.28
C ASP A 179 7.74 -8.63 -2.22
N THR A 180 8.81 -7.95 -2.65
CA THR A 180 9.76 -7.32 -1.73
C THR A 180 9.43 -5.87 -1.36
N MET A 181 8.51 -5.20 -2.07
CA MET A 181 8.20 -3.81 -1.77
C MET A 181 7.22 -3.69 -0.61
N ALA A 182 7.78 -3.42 0.57
CA ALA A 182 7.01 -3.20 1.78
C ALA A 182 6.38 -1.80 1.80
N LEU A 183 5.12 -1.72 2.25
CA LEU A 183 4.48 -0.50 2.72
C LEU A 183 4.15 -0.63 4.20
N ASP A 184 4.25 0.49 4.91
CA ASP A 184 3.79 0.58 6.29
C ASP A 184 2.32 0.96 6.38
N TRP A 185 1.82 1.00 7.62
CA TRP A 185 0.46 1.42 7.94
C TRP A 185 0.12 2.84 7.49
N GLN A 186 1.10 3.69 7.22
CA GLN A 186 0.91 5.03 6.67
C GLN A 186 0.99 5.06 5.13
N SER A 187 0.99 3.90 4.47
CA SER A 187 1.23 3.76 3.02
C SER A 187 2.60 4.30 2.59
N MET A 188 3.59 4.32 3.47
CA MET A 188 4.93 4.80 3.16
C MET A 188 5.83 3.65 2.70
N THR A 189 6.77 3.97 1.83
CA THR A 189 7.97 3.14 1.64
C THR A 189 9.10 3.71 2.48
N LYS A 190 10.23 2.99 2.52
CA LYS A 190 11.48 3.54 3.07
C LYS A 190 11.93 4.86 2.40
N ASN A 191 11.55 5.11 1.15
CA ASN A 191 12.09 6.20 0.33
C ASN A 191 11.07 7.30 0.00
N TYR A 192 9.78 7.09 0.29
CA TYR A 192 8.73 8.02 -0.06
C TYR A 192 7.58 7.94 0.94
N ALA A 193 7.12 9.12 1.37
CA ALA A 193 6.04 9.30 2.32
C ALA A 193 4.93 10.16 1.67
N PRO A 194 3.81 9.57 1.22
CA PRO A 194 2.73 10.29 0.52
C PRO A 194 2.10 11.42 1.34
N TRP A 195 2.17 11.34 2.66
CA TRP A 195 1.68 12.37 3.58
C TRP A 195 2.38 13.72 3.42
N ASN A 196 3.62 13.74 2.92
CA ASN A 196 4.34 14.99 2.70
C ASN A 196 3.70 15.85 1.61
N ASP A 197 2.95 15.24 0.69
CA ASP A 197 2.28 15.94 -0.41
C ASP A 197 0.89 16.47 0.01
N MET A 198 0.45 16.17 1.24
CA MET A 198 -0.85 16.53 1.80
C MET A 198 -0.72 17.25 3.14
N SER A 199 -0.04 18.40 3.17
CA SER A 199 0.21 19.11 4.43
C SER A 199 -1.07 19.50 5.20
N GLU A 200 -2.20 19.70 4.50
CA GLU A 200 -3.49 20.00 5.15
C GLU A 200 -4.08 18.78 5.87
N ALA A 201 -3.96 17.58 5.29
CA ALA A 201 -4.48 16.34 5.89
C ALA A 201 -3.46 15.66 6.82
N ALA A 202 -2.18 16.02 6.74
CA ALA A 202 -1.13 15.54 7.61
C ALA A 202 -1.11 16.26 8.98
N ASP A 203 -2.28 16.66 9.49
CA ASP A 203 -2.44 17.40 10.76
C ASP A 203 -2.60 16.48 12.00
N GLY A 204 -2.57 15.17 11.78
CA GLY A 204 -2.75 14.15 12.81
C GLY A 204 -4.21 13.86 13.16
N THR A 205 -5.17 14.39 12.39
CA THR A 205 -6.61 14.15 12.60
C THR A 205 -7.19 13.07 11.68
N HIS A 206 -6.40 12.48 10.80
CA HIS A 206 -6.77 11.34 9.96
C HIS A 206 -6.08 10.06 10.42
N SER A 207 -6.82 8.95 10.45
CA SER A 207 -6.22 7.65 10.76
C SER A 207 -6.77 6.51 9.91
N ASN A 208 -5.89 5.59 9.50
CA ASN A 208 -6.25 4.34 8.80
C ASN A 208 -6.84 3.29 9.72
N TYR A 209 -7.08 3.58 11.00
CA TYR A 209 -7.70 2.64 11.96
C TYR A 209 -9.05 2.05 11.52
N THR A 210 -9.58 2.44 10.36
CA THR A 210 -10.88 1.98 9.93
C THR A 210 -10.84 1.07 8.73
N PHE A 211 -9.99 1.29 7.70
CA PHE A 211 -10.08 0.50 6.48
C PHE A 211 -8.78 0.36 5.68
N ASP A 212 -8.42 -0.89 5.40
CA ASP A 212 -7.51 -1.31 4.34
C ASP A 212 -8.33 -1.95 3.23
N GLY A 213 -7.81 -2.07 2.01
CA GLY A 213 -8.62 -2.55 0.90
C GLY A 213 -7.81 -3.04 -0.27
N LEU A 214 -8.41 -3.99 -0.99
CA LEU A 214 -7.94 -4.46 -2.29
C LEU A 214 -8.80 -3.86 -3.39
N LEU A 215 -8.17 -3.47 -4.49
CA LEU A 215 -8.86 -3.10 -5.71
C LEU A 215 -9.12 -4.36 -6.54
N ASN A 216 -10.38 -4.77 -6.66
CA ASN A 216 -10.80 -5.94 -7.44
C ASN A 216 -10.10 -7.27 -7.02
N GLY A 217 -9.67 -7.38 -5.76
CA GLY A 217 -9.01 -8.56 -5.20
C GLY A 217 -7.52 -8.64 -5.53
N TRP A 218 -7.16 -9.42 -6.55
CA TRP A 218 -5.79 -9.91 -6.82
C TRP A 218 -4.83 -8.93 -7.53
N MET A 219 -5.09 -7.62 -7.49
CA MET A 219 -4.11 -6.67 -8.03
C MET A 219 -2.99 -6.47 -7.00
N PRO A 220 -1.73 -6.28 -7.41
CA PRO A 220 -0.65 -5.90 -6.49
C PRO A 220 -0.81 -4.43 -6.12
N ALA A 221 -1.88 -4.14 -5.41
CA ALA A 221 -2.29 -2.82 -5.00
C ALA A 221 -2.74 -2.84 -3.54
N SER A 222 -2.30 -1.84 -2.80
CA SER A 222 -2.75 -1.55 -1.45
C SER A 222 -3.59 -0.29 -1.49
N ARG A 223 -4.78 -0.32 -0.89
CA ARG A 223 -5.59 0.87 -0.70
C ARG A 223 -5.82 1.06 0.79
N LYS A 224 -5.49 2.24 1.32
CA LYS A 224 -5.73 2.59 2.73
C LYS A 224 -6.57 3.85 2.80
N ILE A 225 -7.61 3.82 3.64
CA ILE A 225 -8.51 4.95 3.86
C ILE A 225 -8.31 5.48 5.26
N TYR A 226 -7.90 6.74 5.35
CA TYR A 226 -7.69 7.45 6.61
C TYR A 226 -8.85 8.40 6.85
N ARG A 227 -9.74 8.08 7.78
CA ARG A 227 -10.91 8.92 8.07
C ARG A 227 -10.56 9.99 9.08
N GLY A 228 -11.18 11.15 8.94
CA GLY A 228 -11.14 12.21 9.94
C GLY A 228 -11.74 11.73 11.26
N LEU A 229 -11.07 12.04 12.36
CA LEU A 229 -11.51 11.65 13.72
C LEU A 229 -12.81 12.34 14.15
N VAL A 230 -13.14 13.48 13.55
CA VAL A 230 -14.31 14.30 13.92
C VAL A 230 -15.40 14.24 12.85
N ASP A 231 -15.04 14.42 11.58
CA ASP A 231 -15.95 14.37 10.45
C ASP A 231 -15.65 13.13 9.61
N THR A 232 -16.60 12.21 9.60
CA THR A 232 -16.42 10.94 8.92
C THR A 232 -16.64 11.04 7.40
N THR A 233 -17.06 12.22 6.91
CA THR A 233 -17.12 12.63 5.50
C THR A 233 -15.84 13.36 5.03
N ASP A 234 -14.85 13.42 5.93
CA ASP A 234 -13.49 13.85 5.66
C ASP A 234 -12.60 12.59 5.65
N TRP A 235 -11.92 12.32 4.54
CA TRP A 235 -11.00 11.18 4.44
C TRP A 235 -9.88 11.39 3.42
N VAL A 236 -8.80 10.66 3.63
CA VAL A 236 -7.70 10.50 2.69
C VAL A 236 -7.74 9.08 2.12
N ASP A 237 -7.67 8.95 0.81
CA ASP A 237 -7.52 7.69 0.08
C ASP A 237 -6.11 7.64 -0.52
N ILE A 238 -5.30 6.71 -0.02
CA ILE A 238 -4.00 6.41 -0.61
C ILE A 238 -4.10 5.02 -1.23
N THR A 239 -4.02 4.98 -2.56
CA THR A 239 -3.93 3.75 -3.33
C THR A 239 -2.54 3.65 -3.93
N THR A 240 -1.82 2.60 -3.59
CA THR A 240 -0.50 2.27 -4.12
C THR A 240 -0.60 1.05 -5.02
N PHE A 241 -0.01 1.09 -6.20
CA PHE A 241 0.00 -0.03 -7.15
C PHE A 241 1.42 -0.30 -7.63
N ALA A 242 1.78 -1.57 -7.69
CA ALA A 242 3.05 -2.05 -8.21
C ALA A 242 2.97 -2.39 -9.69
N ASP A 243 4.12 -2.28 -10.35
CA ASP A 243 4.33 -2.71 -11.72
C ASP A 243 4.20 -4.23 -11.82
N VAL A 244 3.09 -4.67 -12.43
CA VAL A 244 2.79 -6.09 -12.67
C VAL A 244 3.78 -6.75 -13.61
N ASP A 245 4.44 -5.97 -14.48
CA ASP A 245 5.34 -6.45 -15.52
C ASP A 245 6.82 -6.21 -15.17
N SER A 246 7.13 -5.82 -13.92
CA SER A 246 8.52 -5.60 -13.51
C SER A 246 9.35 -6.86 -13.73
N PRO A 247 10.44 -6.79 -14.53
CA PRO A 247 11.32 -7.93 -14.77
C PRO A 247 12.45 -8.02 -13.74
N ASP A 248 12.60 -7.02 -12.87
CA ASP A 248 13.70 -6.94 -11.89
C ASP A 248 13.32 -7.71 -10.62
N PRO A 249 14.19 -8.62 -10.15
CA PRO A 249 13.89 -9.45 -8.98
C PRO A 249 14.00 -8.72 -7.63
N ASP A 250 14.64 -7.55 -7.61
CA ASP A 250 14.95 -6.79 -6.39
C ASP A 250 14.19 -5.45 -6.33
N ILE A 251 13.70 -4.95 -7.46
CA ILE A 251 13.03 -3.65 -7.55
C ILE A 251 11.69 -3.78 -8.29
N VAL A 252 10.62 -3.36 -7.64
CA VAL A 252 9.34 -3.11 -8.30
C VAL A 252 9.03 -1.62 -8.25
N HIS A 253 8.70 -1.04 -9.40
CA HIS A 253 8.21 0.32 -9.44
C HIS A 253 6.80 0.36 -8.85
N ILE A 254 6.53 1.40 -8.07
CA ILE A 254 5.22 1.66 -7.51
C ILE A 254 4.79 3.08 -7.85
N TRP A 255 3.49 3.27 -7.91
CA TRP A 255 2.88 4.57 -8.07
C TRP A 255 1.82 4.77 -6.99
N PHE A 256 1.67 6.03 -6.59
CA PHE A 256 0.69 6.46 -5.61
C PHE A 256 -0.41 7.26 -6.31
N SER A 257 -1.66 6.85 -6.09
CA SER A 257 -2.83 7.69 -6.28
C SER A 257 -3.26 8.17 -4.92
N ILE A 258 -3.17 9.48 -4.72
CA ILE A 258 -3.51 10.13 -3.47
C ILE A 258 -4.77 10.96 -3.71
N LYS A 259 -5.72 10.94 -2.76
CA LYS A 259 -6.87 11.84 -2.77
C LYS A 259 -7.19 12.28 -1.35
N TYR A 260 -7.42 13.57 -1.19
CA TYR A 260 -7.97 14.13 0.02
C TYR A 260 -9.39 14.60 -0.28
N VAL A 261 -10.39 14.01 0.37
CA VAL A 261 -11.81 14.30 0.16
C VAL A 261 -12.41 14.91 1.41
N LYS A 262 -13.10 16.03 1.25
CA LYS A 262 -13.81 16.72 2.32
C LYS A 262 -15.21 17.11 1.88
N GLY A 263 -16.23 16.61 2.57
CA GLY A 263 -17.63 16.92 2.25
C GLY A 263 -18.03 16.52 0.82
N GLY A 264 -17.44 15.47 0.27
CA GLY A 264 -17.70 15.00 -1.09
C GLY A 264 -16.98 15.78 -2.19
N VAL A 265 -15.94 16.54 -1.87
CA VAL A 265 -15.11 17.27 -2.83
C VAL A 265 -13.64 16.85 -2.68
N SER A 266 -12.97 16.54 -3.78
CA SER A 266 -11.52 16.30 -3.78
C SER A 266 -10.78 17.63 -3.68
N LEU A 267 -9.91 17.75 -2.69
CA LEU A 267 -9.05 18.90 -2.47
C LEU A 267 -7.73 18.77 -3.24
N PRO A 268 -7.09 19.90 -3.60
CA PRO A 268 -5.79 19.89 -4.25
C PRO A 268 -4.72 19.25 -3.37
N ILE A 269 -3.77 18.59 -4.00
CA ILE A 269 -2.61 17.98 -3.37
C ILE A 269 -1.42 18.87 -3.72
N THR A 270 -0.62 19.27 -2.74
CA THR A 270 0.55 20.14 -2.95
C THR A 270 1.76 19.27 -3.23
N GLY A 271 2.18 19.19 -4.49
CA GLY A 271 3.43 18.57 -4.93
C GLY A 271 4.23 19.51 -5.80
#